data_AF-A0A2W7ITZ3-F1
#
_entry.id   AF-A0A2W7ITZ3-F1
#
_cell.length_a   1.000
_cell.length_b   1.000
_cell.length_c   1.000
_cell.angle_alpha   90.00
_cell.angle_beta   90.00
_cell.angle_gamma   90.00
#
_symmetry.space_group_name_H-M   'P 1'
#
loop_
_entity.id
_entity.type
_entity.pdbx_description
1 polymer ?
#
loop_
_entity_poly.entity_id
_entity_poly.type
_entity_poly.pdbx_seq_one_letter_code
_entity_poly.pdbx_strand_id
1 'polypeptide(L)' 'MSRMDSRTADKFVVRLPDGLRGKIFDVSGENQRSMNGEIVYRLEQSLRDDQVIATQAELIKLLTRRVGELEESLSC' A
#
# COMPACT_ATOMS: atom_id res chain seq x y z
N MET A 1 14.33 -17.39 14.92
CA MET A 1 13.34 -16.39 14.45
C MET A 1 12.43 -16.08 15.63
N SER A 2 12.52 -14.88 16.20
CA SER A 2 11.69 -14.52 17.36
C SER A 2 10.23 -14.49 16.91
N ARG A 3 9.41 -15.36 17.51
CA ARG A 3 7.96 -15.38 17.32
C ARG A 3 7.45 -14.10 18.01
N MET A 4 7.11 -13.06 17.24
CA MET A 4 6.42 -11.90 17.80
C MET A 4 5.12 -12.38 18.42
N ASP A 5 5.05 -12.41 19.75
CA ASP A 5 3.78 -12.65 20.44
C ASP A 5 2.92 -11.40 20.27
N SER A 6 1.66 -11.59 19.93
CA SER A 6 0.62 -10.57 19.98
C SER A 6 0.63 -9.76 21.30
N ARG A 7 1.13 -10.35 22.39
CA ARG A 7 1.27 -9.71 23.70
C ARG A 7 2.38 -8.67 23.77
N THR A 8 3.43 -8.82 22.97
CA THR A 8 4.60 -7.91 22.94
C THR A 8 4.56 -6.95 21.76
N ALA A 9 3.56 -7.07 20.88
CA ALA A 9 3.38 -6.17 19.74
C ALA A 9 2.88 -4.79 20.19
N ASP A 10 3.34 -3.75 19.49
CA ASP A 10 2.84 -2.38 19.67
C ASP A 10 1.35 -2.30 19.34
N LYS A 11 0.60 -1.54 20.13
CA LYS A 11 -0.86 -1.45 20.04
C LYS A 11 -1.28 -0.01 19.74
N PHE A 12 -2.10 0.13 18.71
CA PHE A 12 -2.71 1.40 18.34
C PHE A 12 -4.24 1.24 18.30
N VAL A 13 -4.96 2.03 19.11
CA VAL A 13 -6.43 1.96 19.18
C VAL A 13 -7.03 2.89 18.14
N VAL A 14 -7.75 2.31 17.17
CA VAL A 14 -8.41 3.05 16.09
C VAL A 14 -9.91 3.15 16.38
N ARG A 15 -10.47 4.36 16.22
CA ARG A 15 -11.93 4.57 16.21
C ARG A 15 -12.43 4.41 14.79
N LEU A 16 -13.26 3.40 14.56
CA LEU A 16 -13.82 3.11 13.25
C LEU A 16 -15.20 3.79 13.10
N PRO A 17 -15.53 4.35 11.92
CA PRO A 17 -16.88 4.79 11.63
C PRO A 17 -17.85 3.60 11.55
N ASP A 18 -19.14 3.91 11.65
CA ASP A 18 -20.20 2.90 11.64
C ASP A 18 -20.13 2.00 10.40
N GLY A 19 -20.35 0.71 10.62
CA GLY A 19 -20.32 -0.32 9.57
C GLY A 19 -18.93 -0.73 9.08
N LEU A 20 -17.87 0.08 9.27
CA LEU A 20 -16.54 -0.27 8.76
C LEU A 20 -15.96 -1.52 9.43
N ARG A 21 -16.21 -1.70 10.73
CA ARG A 21 -15.79 -2.91 11.45
C ARG A 21 -16.41 -4.18 10.87
N GLY A 22 -17.70 -4.12 10.50
CA GLY A 22 -18.40 -5.24 9.87
C GLY A 22 -17.78 -5.59 8.52
N LYS A 23 -17.53 -4.57 7.68
CA LYS A 23 -16.83 -4.77 6.39
C LYS A 23 -15.46 -5.42 6.55
N ILE A 24 -14.67 -5.01 7.56
CA ILE A 24 -13.36 -5.62 7.84
C ILE A 24 -13.53 -7.09 8.26
N PHE A 25 -14.56 -7.41 9.05
CA PHE A 25 -14.86 -8.79 9.44
C PHE A 25 -15.13 -9.67 8.21
N ASP A 26 -16.04 -9.23 7.33
CA ASP A 26 -16.43 -9.98 6.13
C ASP A 26 -15.22 -10.26 5.24
N VAL A 27 -14.44 -9.21 4.91
CA VAL A 27 -13.22 -9.32 4.09
C VAL A 27 -12.17 -10.21 4.75
N SER A 28 -12.00 -10.11 6.07
CA SER A 28 -11.03 -10.96 6.78
C SER A 28 -11.40 -12.44 6.70
N GLY A 29 -12.69 -12.76 6.73
CA GLY A 29 -13.21 -14.11 6.51
C GLY A 29 -12.92 -14.63 5.11
N GLU A 30 -13.21 -13.83 4.08
CA GLU A 30 -12.92 -14.16 2.68
C GLU A 30 -11.41 -14.42 2.45
N ASN A 31 -10.56 -13.59 3.04
CA ASN A 31 -9.10 -13.68 2.92
C ASN A 31 -8.44 -14.70 3.86
N GLN A 32 -9.22 -15.43 4.67
CA GLN A 32 -8.74 -16.41 5.65
C GLN A 32 -7.72 -15.81 6.64
N ARG A 33 -7.97 -14.59 7.10
CA ARG A 33 -7.13 -13.85 8.06
C ARG A 33 -7.94 -13.41 9.27
N SER A 34 -7.26 -13.20 10.39
CA SER A 34 -7.90 -12.49 11.49
C SER A 34 -8.17 -11.03 11.09
N MET A 35 -9.15 -10.37 11.71
CA MET A 35 -9.39 -8.94 11.48
C MET A 35 -8.13 -8.10 11.67
N ASN A 36 -7.31 -8.42 12.69
CA ASN A 36 -6.03 -7.73 12.90
C ASN A 36 -5.06 -7.99 11.74
N GLY A 37 -4.94 -9.24 11.29
CA GLY A 37 -4.08 -9.59 10.15
C GLY A 37 -4.52 -8.89 8.86
N GLU A 38 -5.82 -8.74 8.64
CA GLU A 38 -6.37 -8.01 7.49
C GLU A 38 -6.07 -6.50 7.57
N ILE A 39 -6.25 -5.89 8.75
CA ILE A 39 -5.91 -4.48 8.96
C ILE A 39 -4.41 -4.24 8.72
N VAL A 40 -3.55 -5.05 9.33
CA VAL A 40 -2.09 -4.94 9.17
C VAL A 40 -1.70 -5.10 7.70
N TYR A 41 -2.24 -6.11 7.02
CA TYR A 41 -1.95 -6.32 5.60
C TYR A 41 -2.34 -5.11 4.76
N ARG A 42 -3.53 -4.56 4.93
CA ARG A 42 -3.99 -3.39 4.17
C ARG A 42 -3.11 -2.16 4.43
N LEU A 43 -2.69 -1.94 5.68
CA LEU A 43 -1.77 -0.85 6.01
C LEU A 43 -0.40 -1.05 5.34
N GLU A 44 0.16 -2.25 5.40
CA GLU A 44 1.44 -2.54 4.74
C GLU A 44 1.37 -2.45 3.21
N GLN A 45 0.23 -2.82 2.61
CA GLN A 45 0.01 -2.64 1.17
C GLN A 45 -0.07 -1.14 0.84
N SER A 46 -0.88 -0.37 1.56
CA SER A 46 -1.02 1.08 1.33
C SER A 46 0.33 1.81 1.42
N LEU A 47 1.15 1.50 2.42
CA LEU A 47 2.47 2.12 2.57
C LEU A 47 3.44 1.73 1.45
N ARG A 48 3.36 0.49 0.95
CA ARG A 48 4.15 0.04 -0.20
C ARG A 48 3.69 0.73 -1.48
N ASP A 49 2.39 0.82 -1.69
CA ASP A 49 1.80 1.45 -2.88
C ASP A 49 2.14 2.94 -2.94
N ASP A 50 2.06 3.66 -1.82
CA ASP A 50 2.48 5.08 -1.74
C ASP A 50 3.93 5.27 -2.22
N GLN A 51 4.83 4.38 -1.80
CA GLN A 51 6.24 4.42 -2.20
C GLN A 51 6.42 4.09 -3.68
N VAL A 52 5.71 3.08 -4.19
CA VAL A 52 5.77 2.67 -5.59
C VAL A 52 5.22 3.77 -6.50
N ILE A 53 4.09 4.38 -6.15
CA ILE A 53 3.46 5.46 -6.91
C ILE A 53 4.42 6.66 -7.00
N ALA A 54 5.07 7.03 -5.89
CA ALA A 54 6.06 8.11 -5.90
C ALA A 54 7.23 7.81 -6.85
N THR A 55 7.79 6.60 -6.79
CA THR A 55 8.89 6.19 -7.68
C THR A 55 8.44 6.12 -9.15
N GLN A 56 7.24 5.59 -9.42
CA GLN A 56 6.67 5.53 -10.77
C GLN A 56 6.48 6.93 -11.35
N ALA A 57 6.00 7.89 -10.56
CA ALA A 57 5.82 9.26 -11.01
C ALA A 57 7.15 9.90 -11.48
N GLU A 58 8.23 9.69 -10.74
CA GLU A 58 9.57 10.18 -11.15
C GLU A 58 10.09 9.49 -12.41
N LEU A 59 9.87 8.18 -12.53
CA LEU A 59 10.24 7.45 -13.74
C LEU A 59 9.46 7.94 -14.96
N ILE A 60 8.15 8.14 -14.82
CA ILE A 60 7.29 8.67 -15.89
C ILE A 60 7.78 10.05 -16.33
N LYS A 61 8.10 10.95 -15.39
CA LYS A 61 8.66 12.27 -15.71
C LYS A 61 9.96 12.16 -16.51
N LEU A 62 10.89 11.30 -16.06
CA LEU A 62 12.18 11.12 -16.74
C LEU A 62 11.99 10.55 -18.16
N LEU A 63 11.18 9.49 -18.29
CA LEU A 63 10.91 8.86 -19.58
C LEU A 63 10.23 9.85 -20.54
N THR A 64 9.26 10.63 -20.06
CA THR A 64 8.57 11.64 -20.87
C THR A 64 9.56 12.68 -21.41
N ARG A 65 10.48 13.17 -20.56
CA ARG A 65 11.54 14.08 -21.00
C ARG A 65 12.45 13.46 -22.05
N ARG A 66 12.92 12.22 -21.82
CA ARG A 66 13.82 11.52 -22.76
C ARG A 66 13.17 11.23 -24.10
N VAL A 67 11.88 10.90 -24.09
CA VAL A 67 11.10 10.72 -25.32
C VAL A 67 11.03 12.04 -26.09
N GLY A 68 10.73 13.16 -25.44
CA GLY A 68 10.73 14.47 -26.11
C GLY A 68 12.10 14.85 -26.71
N GLU A 69 13.19 14.65 -25.97
CA GLU A 69 14.55 14.89 -26.47
C GLU A 69 14.88 14.04 -27.73
N LEU A 70 14.42 12.78 -27.75
CA LEU A 70 14.62 11.89 -28.90
C LEU A 70 13.74 12.28 -30.09
N GLU A 71 12.48 12.63 -29.86
CA GLU A 71 11.55 13.10 -30.89
C GLU A 71 12.08 14.36 -31.58
N GLU A 72 12.60 15.33 -30.81
CA GLU A 72 13.26 16.52 -31.35
C GLU A 72 14.48 16.16 -32.20
N SER A 73 15.30 15.21 -31.74
CA SER A 73 16.51 14.78 -32.47
C SER A 73 16.22 14.09 -33.80
N LEU A 74 15.06 13.42 -33.93
CA LEU A 74 14.63 12.72 -35.14
C LEU A 74 13.89 13.64 -36.13
N SER A 75 13.43 14.80 -35.67
CA SER A 75 12.72 15.78 -36.50
C SER A 75 13.64 16.75 -37.25
N CYS A 76 14.97 16.64 -37.06
CA CYS A 76 16.00 17.46 -37.68
C CYS A 76 16.78 16.63 -38.72
#